data_AF-A0A2V8I2I9-F1
#
_entry.id   AF-A0A2V8I2I9-F1
#
_cell.length_a   1.000
_cell.length_b   1.000
_cell.length_c   1.000
_cell.angle_alpha   90.00
_cell.angle_beta   90.00
_cell.angle_gamma   90.00
#
_symmetry.space_group_name_H-M   'P 1'
#
loop_
_entity.id
_entity.type
_entity.pdbx_description
1 polymer ?
#
loop_
_entity_poly.entity_id
_entity_poly.type
_entity_poly.pdbx_seq_one_letter_code
_entity_poly.pdbx_strand_id
1 'polypeptide(L)'
;MGVINVTPDSFSDGGVLFDRDAAVDAGVRMAEEGAAIIDVGGESTRPGAATVDGAEEHRRVIPVVEALAKRVDVPISVDTYKASTANAALAAGATIVNDISGLRYEPELANVVAKHGAAVILMHTRGRSRDMYQQASYGDVVAEVLDELRESMSFAASAGVSRSSLARWAAPLRAAPLQAAPLQTARRRRPHATGPRPQP
;
A
#
# COMPACT_ATOMS: atom_id res chain seq x y z
N MET A 1 3.46 7.26 13.12
CA MET A 1 4.36 6.92 12.02
C MET A 1 4.54 8.17 11.18
N GLY A 2 5.76 8.68 11.06
CA GLY A 2 6.12 9.75 10.13
C GLY A 2 6.45 9.14 8.76
N VAL A 3 6.05 9.78 7.67
CA VAL A 3 6.18 9.22 6.31
C VAL A 3 7.07 10.11 5.46
N ILE A 4 8.07 9.51 4.82
CA ILE A 4 9.03 10.17 3.93
C ILE A 4 8.92 9.53 2.56
N ASN A 5 8.40 10.28 1.59
CA ASN A 5 8.30 9.83 0.20
C ASN A 5 9.44 10.43 -0.62
N VAL A 6 10.48 9.64 -0.88
CA VAL A 6 11.63 10.02 -1.70
C VAL A 6 11.27 9.84 -3.18
N THR A 7 10.29 10.62 -3.65
CA THR A 7 9.79 10.55 -5.03
C THR A 7 9.72 11.96 -5.64
N PRO A 8 10.01 12.11 -6.94
CA PRO A 8 9.93 13.42 -7.60
C PRO A 8 8.48 13.96 -7.68
N ASP A 9 7.49 13.08 -7.56
CA ASP A 9 6.07 13.39 -7.74
C ASP A 9 5.29 13.45 -6.41
N SER A 10 5.97 13.57 -5.27
CA SER A 10 5.30 13.44 -3.98
C SER A 10 4.26 14.56 -3.77
N PHE A 11 3.01 14.14 -3.58
CA PHE A 11 1.82 15.00 -3.52
C PHE A 11 1.75 15.86 -2.24
N SER A 12 2.43 15.43 -1.18
CA SER A 12 2.37 16.07 0.15
C SER A 12 3.44 17.14 0.40
N ASP A 13 4.58 17.07 -0.29
CA ASP A 13 5.76 17.93 -0.09
C ASP A 13 6.24 18.63 -1.37
N GLY A 14 5.66 18.33 -2.54
CA GLY A 14 6.05 18.91 -3.82
C GLY A 14 7.39 18.39 -4.36
N GLY A 15 7.86 17.23 -3.91
CA GLY A 15 9.13 16.62 -4.36
C GLY A 15 10.38 17.14 -3.65
N VAL A 16 10.22 17.95 -2.60
CA VAL A 16 11.35 18.47 -1.79
C VAL A 16 12.14 17.34 -1.15
N LEU A 17 11.47 16.27 -0.70
CA LEU A 17 12.12 15.11 -0.08
C LEU A 17 12.71 14.14 -1.11
N PHE A 18 12.76 14.50 -2.40
CA PHE A 18 13.60 13.80 -3.38
C PHE A 18 15.09 14.05 -3.13
N ASP A 19 15.43 15.20 -2.54
CA ASP A 19 16.79 15.43 -2.04
C ASP A 19 17.04 14.58 -0.78
N ARG A 20 18.16 13.86 -0.78
CA ARG A 20 18.53 12.95 0.32
C ARG A 20 18.61 13.67 1.65
N ASP A 21 19.28 14.82 1.70
CA ASP A 21 19.56 15.49 2.97
C ASP A 21 18.28 16.11 3.52
N ALA A 22 17.44 16.67 2.65
CA ALA A 22 16.09 17.12 3.02
C ALA A 22 15.22 15.97 3.57
N ALA A 23 15.26 14.79 2.95
CA ALA A 23 14.55 13.60 3.43
C ALA A 23 15.00 13.18 4.83
N VAL A 24 16.32 13.12 5.05
CA VAL A 24 16.89 12.75 6.35
C VAL A 24 16.54 13.77 7.43
N ASP A 25 16.69 15.07 7.14
CA ASP A 25 16.37 16.12 8.11
C ASP A 25 14.87 16.17 8.44
N ALA A 26 14.00 15.87 7.48
CA ALA A 26 12.58 15.69 7.75
C ALA A 26 12.31 14.50 8.68
N GLY A 27 12.98 13.37 8.47
CA GLY A 27 12.85 12.19 9.33
C GLY A 27 13.33 12.42 10.76
N VAL A 28 14.45 13.11 10.93
CA VAL A 28 14.95 13.52 12.26
C VAL A 28 13.93 14.42 12.95
N ARG A 29 13.43 15.45 12.27
CA ARG A 29 12.40 16.34 12.83
C ARG A 29 11.13 15.57 13.22
N MET A 30 10.65 14.66 12.38
CA MET A 30 9.48 13.83 12.72
C MET A 30 9.71 13.00 13.98
N ALA A 31 10.90 12.44 14.16
CA ALA A 31 11.26 11.68 15.36
C ALA A 31 11.27 12.59 16.61
N GLU A 32 11.86 13.79 16.52
CA GLU A 32 11.87 14.80 17.59
C GLU A 32 10.45 15.29 17.95
N GLU A 33 9.56 15.39 16.96
CA GLU A 33 8.14 15.72 17.13
C GLU A 33 7.30 14.54 17.71
N GLY A 34 7.91 13.37 17.93
CA GLY A 34 7.29 12.23 18.59
C GLY A 34 6.78 11.13 17.67
N ALA A 35 7.23 11.08 16.40
CA ALA A 35 6.90 9.95 15.54
C ALA A 35 7.54 8.65 16.06
N ALA A 36 6.72 7.67 16.44
CA ALA A 36 7.19 6.39 16.97
C ALA A 36 7.87 5.47 15.94
N ILE A 37 7.66 5.72 14.64
CA ILE A 37 8.23 4.97 13.50
C ILE A 37 8.42 5.98 12.37
N ILE A 38 9.52 5.88 11.63
CA ILE A 38 9.72 6.60 10.36
C ILE A 38 9.58 5.59 9.20
N ASP A 39 8.69 5.86 8.25
CA ASP A 39 8.42 5.03 7.08
C ASP A 39 8.96 5.71 5.82
N VAL A 40 9.84 5.03 5.10
CA VAL A 40 10.56 5.58 3.93
C VAL A 40 10.14 4.83 2.67
N GLY A 41 9.55 5.55 1.71
CA GLY A 41 9.09 5.00 0.43
C GLY A 41 9.78 5.66 -0.77
N GLY A 42 10.22 4.86 -1.74
CA GLY A 42 10.87 5.33 -2.99
C GLY A 42 10.02 5.18 -4.25
N GLU A 43 8.88 4.50 -4.15
CA GLU A 43 7.90 4.29 -5.21
C GLU A 43 6.55 4.89 -4.81
N SER A 44 5.93 5.65 -5.70
CA SER A 44 4.58 6.14 -5.45
C SER A 44 3.55 5.04 -5.73
N THR A 45 2.72 4.75 -4.73
CA THR A 45 1.63 3.78 -4.86
C THR A 45 0.29 4.45 -5.17
N ARG A 46 0.30 5.75 -5.51
CA ARG A 46 -0.90 6.50 -5.90
C ARG A 46 -1.55 5.90 -7.16
N PRO A 47 -2.88 6.00 -7.30
CA PRO A 47 -3.57 5.53 -8.49
C PRO A 47 -2.97 6.10 -9.78
N GLY A 48 -2.62 5.22 -10.72
CA GLY A 48 -2.02 5.61 -12.00
C GLY A 48 -0.51 5.93 -11.98
N ALA A 49 0.18 5.77 -10.85
CA ALA A 49 1.64 5.91 -10.81
C ALA A 49 2.34 4.85 -11.67
N ALA A 50 3.44 5.26 -12.30
CA ALA A 50 4.37 4.33 -12.93
C ALA A 50 5.18 3.60 -11.86
N THR A 51 5.38 2.30 -12.06
CA THR A 51 6.31 1.50 -11.26
C THR A 51 7.74 1.94 -11.54
N VAL A 52 8.57 1.99 -10.51
CA VAL A 52 10.03 2.17 -10.69
C VAL A 52 10.73 0.82 -10.61
N ASP A 53 11.84 0.68 -11.32
CA ASP A 53 12.66 -0.51 -11.16
C ASP A 53 13.32 -0.55 -9.77
N GLY A 54 13.73 -1.73 -9.33
CA GLY A 54 14.33 -1.90 -8.00
C GLY A 54 15.62 -1.11 -7.81
N ALA A 55 16.44 -0.94 -8.85
CA ALA A 55 17.71 -0.20 -8.74
C ALA A 55 17.48 1.29 -8.50
N GLU A 56 16.45 1.87 -9.13
CA GLU A 56 16.04 3.25 -8.91
C GLU A 56 15.41 3.44 -7.52
N GLU A 57 14.58 2.50 -7.07
CA GLU A 57 14.06 2.52 -5.70
C GLU A 57 15.19 2.42 -4.67
N HIS A 58 16.22 1.59 -4.92
CA HIS A 58 17.40 1.49 -4.06
C HIS A 58 18.13 2.82 -3.94
N ARG A 59 18.38 3.50 -5.07
CA ARG A 59 19.07 4.79 -5.08
C ARG A 59 18.37 5.85 -4.24
N ARG A 60 17.03 5.79 -4.18
CA ARG A 60 16.20 6.73 -3.42
C ARG A 60 16.18 6.38 -1.93
N VAL A 61 15.90 5.13 -1.60
CA VAL A 61 15.57 4.72 -0.23
C VAL A 61 16.81 4.43 0.61
N ILE A 62 17.78 3.69 0.07
CA ILE A 62 18.88 3.12 0.87
C ILE A 62 19.74 4.19 1.54
N PRO A 63 20.17 5.27 0.85
CA PRO A 63 20.96 6.32 1.49
C PRO A 63 20.21 7.05 2.61
N VAL A 64 18.89 7.20 2.48
CA VAL A 64 18.04 7.84 3.49
C VAL A 64 17.89 6.94 4.71
N VAL A 65 17.60 5.66 4.52
CA VAL A 65 17.52 4.66 5.60
C VAL A 65 18.85 4.58 6.37
N GLU A 66 19.98 4.48 5.66
CA GLU A 66 21.30 4.36 6.28
C GLU A 66 21.66 5.60 7.12
N ALA A 67 21.29 6.80 6.64
CA ALA A 67 21.54 8.04 7.36
C ALA A 67 20.62 8.20 8.58
N LEU A 68 19.33 7.86 8.44
CA LEU A 68 18.37 7.91 9.54
C LEU A 68 18.73 6.91 10.65
N ALA A 69 19.16 5.70 10.30
CA ALA A 69 19.54 4.66 11.27
C ALA A 69 20.69 5.10 12.20
N LYS A 70 21.46 6.12 11.80
CA LYS A 70 22.55 6.71 12.59
C LYS A 70 22.12 7.96 13.38
N ARG A 71 20.93 8.51 13.12
CA ARG A 71 20.49 9.83 13.63
C ARG A 71 19.20 9.78 14.46
N VAL A 72 18.42 8.70 14.39
CA VAL A 72 17.17 8.57 15.16
C VAL A 72 17.14 7.27 15.96
N ASP A 73 16.53 7.31 17.15
CA ASP A 73 16.37 6.13 18.01
C ASP A 73 15.08 5.33 17.72
N VAL A 74 14.19 5.87 16.88
CA VAL A 74 12.91 5.23 16.53
C VAL A 74 13.09 4.22 15.40
N PRO A 75 12.33 3.12 15.38
CA PRO A 75 12.37 2.14 14.29
C PRO A 75 12.13 2.76 12.91
N ILE A 76 12.89 2.28 11.93
CA ILE A 76 12.75 2.66 10.52
C ILE A 76 12.04 1.53 9.78
N SER A 77 10.98 1.92 9.08
CA SER A 77 10.20 1.11 8.16
C SER A 77 10.55 1.47 6.73
N VAL A 78 10.61 0.48 5.85
CA VAL A 78 10.72 0.67 4.39
C VAL A 78 9.39 0.31 3.73
N ASP A 79 8.77 1.25 3.02
CA ASP A 79 7.56 1.02 2.22
C ASP A 79 7.97 0.45 0.85
N THR A 80 7.94 -0.88 0.76
CA THR A 80 8.24 -1.58 -0.49
C THR A 80 7.63 -2.99 -0.49
N TYR A 81 7.18 -3.41 -1.66
CA TYR A 81 6.85 -4.82 -1.93
C TYR A 81 8.01 -5.58 -2.57
N LYS A 82 9.13 -4.93 -2.90
CA LYS A 82 10.25 -5.56 -3.61
C LYS A 82 11.22 -6.20 -2.63
N ALA A 83 11.46 -7.51 -2.75
CA ALA A 83 12.32 -8.26 -1.85
C ALA A 83 13.77 -7.76 -1.90
N SER A 84 14.25 -7.37 -3.09
CA SER A 84 15.59 -6.79 -3.25
C SER A 84 15.75 -5.46 -2.49
N THR A 85 14.77 -4.56 -2.59
CA THR A 85 14.74 -3.27 -1.88
C THR A 85 14.67 -3.48 -0.38
N ALA A 86 13.76 -4.34 0.08
CA ALA A 86 13.64 -4.68 1.49
C ALA A 86 14.94 -5.27 2.04
N ASN A 87 15.57 -6.21 1.34
CA ASN A 87 16.82 -6.83 1.80
C ASN A 87 17.95 -5.80 1.95
N ALA A 88 18.07 -4.87 1.01
CA ALA A 88 19.06 -3.79 1.09
C ALA A 88 18.75 -2.79 2.21
N ALA A 89 17.48 -2.41 2.40
CA ALA A 89 17.07 -1.47 3.44
C ALA A 89 17.26 -2.05 4.84
N LEU A 90 16.91 -3.32 5.04
CA LEU A 90 17.14 -4.03 6.31
C LEU A 90 18.63 -4.12 6.62
N ALA A 91 19.47 -4.41 5.62
CA ALA A 91 20.92 -4.39 5.78
C ALA A 91 21.48 -2.99 6.10
N ALA A 92 20.79 -1.92 5.68
CA ALA A 92 21.15 -0.53 5.94
C ALA A 92 20.65 0.01 7.30
N GLY A 93 19.83 -0.76 8.03
CA GLY A 93 19.35 -0.40 9.37
C GLY A 93 17.84 -0.25 9.53
N ALA A 94 17.04 -0.48 8.48
CA ALA A 94 15.60 -0.66 8.66
C ALA A 94 15.31 -1.91 9.51
N THR A 95 14.24 -1.86 10.29
CA THR A 95 13.81 -2.98 11.16
C THR A 95 12.38 -3.43 10.88
N ILE A 96 11.66 -2.71 10.02
CA ILE A 96 10.29 -2.97 9.61
C ILE A 96 10.20 -2.91 8.08
N VAL A 97 9.43 -3.81 7.49
CA VAL A 97 8.99 -3.73 6.09
C VAL A 97 7.49 -3.40 6.07
N ASN A 98 7.10 -2.36 5.36
CA ASN A 98 5.70 -2.03 5.11
C ASN A 98 5.33 -2.46 3.68
N ASP A 99 4.51 -3.51 3.56
CA ASP A 99 4.12 -4.09 2.28
C ASP A 99 2.63 -3.89 2.02
N ILE A 100 2.34 -2.97 1.09
CA ILE A 100 1.00 -2.64 0.64
C ILE A 100 0.24 -3.84 0.03
N SER A 101 0.98 -4.86 -0.44
CA SER A 101 0.46 -6.00 -1.18
C SER A 101 0.09 -7.19 -0.29
N GLY A 102 0.51 -7.20 0.97
CA GLY A 102 0.34 -8.34 1.86
C GLY A 102 1.06 -9.59 1.35
N LEU A 103 2.27 -9.45 0.84
CA LEU A 103 3.16 -10.48 0.28
C LEU A 103 2.65 -11.11 -1.03
N ARG A 104 1.60 -10.54 -1.64
CA ARG A 104 0.99 -11.08 -2.87
C ARG A 104 1.73 -10.68 -4.14
N TYR A 105 2.49 -9.59 -4.10
CA TYR A 105 3.21 -9.10 -5.28
C TYR A 105 4.55 -9.79 -5.49
N GLU A 106 5.29 -10.05 -4.41
CA GLU A 106 6.61 -10.66 -4.45
C GLU A 106 6.79 -11.60 -3.24
N PRO A 107 6.38 -12.87 -3.37
CA PRO A 107 6.38 -13.81 -2.24
C PRO A 107 7.75 -14.04 -1.57
N GLU A 108 8.84 -13.80 -2.29
CA GLU A 108 10.21 -13.85 -1.74
C GLU A 108 10.44 -12.87 -0.59
N LEU A 109 9.67 -11.78 -0.53
CA LEU A 109 9.75 -10.78 0.54
C LEU A 109 9.56 -11.41 1.93
N ALA A 110 8.71 -12.43 2.05
CA ALA A 110 8.50 -13.13 3.32
C ALA A 110 9.79 -13.78 3.85
N ASN A 111 10.58 -14.39 2.96
CA ASN A 111 11.86 -15.01 3.30
C ASN A 111 12.90 -13.96 3.70
N VAL A 112 12.90 -12.80 3.03
CA VAL A 112 13.78 -11.68 3.39
C VAL A 112 13.45 -11.16 4.79
N VAL A 113 12.18 -10.91 5.08
CA VAL A 113 11.74 -10.46 6.42
C VAL A 113 12.16 -11.47 7.49
N ALA A 114 11.89 -12.76 7.26
CA ALA A 114 12.25 -13.82 8.20
C ALA A 114 13.77 -13.92 8.43
N LYS A 115 14.57 -13.86 7.36
CA LYS A 115 16.04 -13.92 7.42
C LYS A 115 16.65 -12.82 8.27
N HIS A 116 16.11 -11.60 8.18
CA HIS A 116 16.59 -10.45 8.95
C HIS A 116 15.96 -10.36 10.36
N GLY A 117 14.98 -11.20 10.67
CA GLY A 117 14.21 -11.09 11.92
C GLY A 117 13.40 -9.79 12.02
N ALA A 118 13.09 -9.16 10.87
CA ALA A 118 12.41 -7.88 10.81
C ALA A 118 10.90 -8.03 11.13
N ALA A 119 10.28 -6.91 11.50
CA ALA A 119 8.82 -6.84 11.52
C ALA A 119 8.27 -6.60 10.11
N VAL A 120 7.02 -7.00 9.88
CA VAL A 120 6.31 -6.71 8.63
C VAL A 120 4.90 -6.21 8.90
N ILE A 121 4.56 -5.12 8.22
CA ILE A 121 3.20 -4.57 8.14
C ILE A 121 2.58 -5.09 6.85
N LEU A 122 1.51 -5.86 6.99
CA LEU A 122 0.74 -6.41 5.87
C LEU A 122 -0.51 -5.57 5.66
N MET A 123 -0.62 -4.96 4.48
CA MET A 123 -1.84 -4.27 4.05
C MET A 123 -2.61 -5.11 3.03
N HIS A 124 -3.74 -4.56 2.59
CA HIS A 124 -4.62 -5.19 1.62
C HIS A 124 -4.82 -4.29 0.40
N THR A 125 -4.53 -4.83 -0.78
CA THR A 125 -4.93 -4.28 -2.07
C THR A 125 -5.35 -5.40 -3.03
N ARG A 126 -6.27 -5.10 -3.95
CA ARG A 126 -6.60 -5.95 -5.11
C ARG A 126 -6.15 -5.22 -6.37
N GLY A 127 -5.35 -5.88 -7.21
CA GLY A 127 -4.72 -5.26 -8.38
C GLY A 127 -3.53 -4.36 -8.03
N ARG A 128 -2.87 -3.81 -9.05
CA ARG A 128 -1.73 -2.86 -8.97
C ARG A 128 -2.21 -1.42 -9.05
N SER A 129 -1.35 -0.43 -8.79
CA SER A 129 -1.72 1.00 -8.78
C SER A 129 -2.47 1.50 -10.02
N ARG A 130 -2.21 0.91 -11.19
CA ARG A 130 -2.90 1.24 -12.44
C ARG A 130 -4.34 0.74 -12.49
N ASP A 131 -4.60 -0.44 -11.91
CA ASP A 131 -5.84 -1.20 -12.11
C ASP A 131 -6.62 -1.41 -10.78
N MET A 132 -6.12 -0.86 -9.66
CA MET A 132 -6.60 -1.16 -8.30
C MET A 132 -8.09 -0.88 -8.09
N TYR A 133 -8.62 0.23 -8.62
CA TYR A 133 -10.03 0.57 -8.45
C TYR A 133 -10.96 -0.30 -9.29
N GLN A 134 -10.48 -0.81 -10.43
CA GLN A 134 -11.25 -1.73 -11.26
C GLN A 134 -11.36 -3.10 -10.60
N GLN A 135 -10.33 -3.51 -9.86
CA GLN A 135 -10.26 -4.82 -9.19
C GLN A 135 -10.77 -4.81 -7.75
N ALA A 136 -11.04 -3.63 -7.18
CA ALA A 136 -11.65 -3.45 -5.86
C ALA A 136 -13.16 -3.74 -5.86
N SER A 137 -13.57 -4.88 -6.42
CA SER A 137 -14.95 -5.39 -6.38
C SER A 137 -15.07 -6.46 -5.31
N TYR A 138 -15.99 -6.28 -4.36
CA TYR A 138 -16.21 -7.20 -3.23
C TYR A 138 -17.70 -7.52 -3.15
N GLY A 139 -18.05 -8.74 -2.76
CA GLY A 139 -19.38 -9.11 -2.31
C GLY A 139 -19.60 -8.70 -0.86
N ASP A 140 -18.68 -9.08 0.03
CA ASP A 140 -18.58 -8.63 1.42
C ASP A 140 -17.16 -8.14 1.69
N VAL A 141 -17.00 -6.81 1.63
CA VAL A 141 -15.69 -6.16 1.80
C VAL A 141 -15.02 -6.50 3.13
N VAL A 142 -15.78 -6.66 4.23
CA VAL A 142 -15.18 -6.89 5.54
C VAL A 142 -14.72 -8.33 5.65
N ALA A 143 -15.59 -9.28 5.29
CA ALA A 143 -15.26 -10.70 5.34
C ALA A 143 -14.08 -11.03 4.43
N GLU A 144 -14.14 -10.57 3.17
CA GLU A 144 -13.12 -10.87 2.18
C GLU A 144 -11.75 -10.24 2.54
N VAL A 145 -11.70 -8.98 2.97
CA VAL A 145 -10.44 -8.33 3.39
C VAL A 145 -9.83 -9.05 4.60
N LEU A 146 -10.65 -9.47 5.56
CA LEU A 146 -10.17 -10.21 6.74
C LEU A 146 -9.60 -11.57 6.36
N ASP A 147 -10.24 -12.29 5.44
CA ASP A 147 -9.79 -13.60 4.98
C ASP A 147 -8.48 -13.49 4.19
N GLU A 148 -8.37 -12.53 3.26
CA GLU A 148 -7.12 -12.30 2.52
C GLU A 148 -5.95 -11.87 3.41
N LEU A 149 -6.21 -11.04 4.43
CA LEU A 149 -5.18 -10.69 5.41
C LEU A 149 -4.79 -11.90 6.29
N ARG A 150 -5.72 -12.79 6.62
CA ARG A 150 -5.40 -14.04 7.35
C ARG A 150 -4.52 -14.95 6.52
N GLU A 151 -4.78 -15.09 5.24
CA GLU A 151 -3.95 -15.84 4.31
C GLU A 151 -2.53 -15.26 4.24
N SER A 152 -2.43 -13.93 4.12
CA SER A 152 -1.15 -13.20 4.09
C SER A 152 -0.33 -13.44 5.37
N MET A 153 -0.97 -13.37 6.54
CA MET A 153 -0.32 -13.69 7.83
C MET A 153 0.11 -15.16 7.93
N SER A 154 -0.71 -16.08 7.44
CA SER A 154 -0.40 -17.52 7.41
C SER A 154 0.82 -17.79 6.54
N PHE A 155 0.90 -17.13 5.38
CA PHE A 155 2.03 -17.20 4.46
C PHE A 155 3.32 -16.63 5.08
N ALA A 156 3.23 -15.47 5.73
CA ALA A 156 4.38 -14.90 6.45
C ALA A 156 4.89 -15.85 7.55
N ALA A 157 3.97 -16.44 8.32
CA ALA A 157 4.32 -17.38 9.38
C ALA A 157 4.94 -18.67 8.83
N SER A 158 4.47 -19.19 7.69
CA SER A 158 5.05 -20.40 7.07
C SER A 158 6.45 -20.15 6.50
N ALA A 159 6.77 -18.90 6.14
CA ALA A 159 8.13 -18.46 5.77
C ALA A 159 9.05 -18.23 6.99
N GLY A 160 8.54 -18.34 8.22
CA GLY A 160 9.32 -18.21 9.45
C GLY A 160 9.27 -16.82 10.11
N VAL A 161 8.39 -15.92 9.66
CA VAL A 161 8.18 -14.64 10.35
C VAL A 161 7.46 -14.87 11.68
N SER A 162 8.02 -14.37 12.78
CA SER A 162 7.40 -14.50 14.11
C SER A 162 6.05 -13.80 14.14
N ARG A 163 5.04 -14.45 14.77
CA ARG A 163 3.71 -13.85 14.97
C ARG A 163 3.76 -12.53 15.74
N SER A 164 4.71 -12.35 16.66
CA SER A 164 4.89 -11.10 17.42
C SER A 164 5.37 -9.93 16.54
N SER A 165 5.90 -10.23 15.36
CA SER A 165 6.48 -9.27 14.42
C SER A 165 5.53 -8.98 13.24
N LEU A 166 4.29 -9.48 13.28
CA LEU A 166 3.25 -9.23 12.28
C LEU A 166 2.31 -8.13 12.75
N ALA A 167 2.23 -7.05 11.98
CA ALA A 167 1.17 -6.06 12.10
C ALA A 167 0.27 -6.12 10.86
N ARG A 168 -1.04 -5.97 11.05
CA ARG A 168 -2.01 -5.88 9.96
C ARG A 168 -2.61 -4.50 9.93
N TRP A 169 -2.66 -3.89 8.75
CA TRP A 169 -3.31 -2.60 8.55
C TRP A 169 -4.44 -2.73 7.54
N ALA A 170 -5.67 -2.54 8.03
CA ALA A 170 -6.81 -2.27 7.17
C ALA A 170 -7.05 -0.76 7.24
N ALA A 171 -6.92 -0.06 6.11
CA ALA A 171 -7.31 1.34 6.04
C ALA A 171 -8.74 1.49 6.58
N PRO A 172 -9.08 2.57 7.31
CA PRO A 172 -10.45 2.76 7.77
C PRO A 172 -11.36 2.73 6.54
N LEU A 173 -12.24 1.73 6.48
CA LEU A 173 -13.31 1.62 5.49
C LEU A 173 -14.25 2.81 5.71
N ARG A 174 -13.87 3.98 5.22
CA ARG A 174 -14.85 5.05 4.98
C ARG A 174 -15.74 4.51 3.89
N ALA A 175 -17.00 4.22 4.23
CA ALA A 175 -18.02 3.98 3.23
C ALA A 175 -17.93 5.11 2.19
N ALA A 176 -17.41 4.79 1.01
CA ALA A 176 -17.53 5.70 -0.12
C ALA A 176 -19.04 5.95 -0.28
N PRO A 177 -19.51 7.20 -0.39
CA PRO A 177 -20.90 7.41 -0.72
C PRO A 177 -21.12 6.71 -2.05
N LEU A 178 -22.04 5.74 -2.06
CA LEU A 178 -22.61 5.16 -3.26
C LEU A 178 -23.00 6.34 -4.16
N GLN A 179 -22.16 6.67 -5.13
CA GLN A 179 -22.57 7.55 -6.21
C GLN A 179 -23.68 6.78 -6.91
N ALA A 180 -24.91 7.22 -6.68
CA ALA A 180 -26.09 6.69 -7.33
C ALA A 180 -25.82 6.71 -8.84
N ALA A 181 -25.72 5.52 -9.44
CA ALA A 181 -25.78 5.38 -10.87
C ALA A 181 -27.06 6.07 -11.36
N PRO A 182 -27.02 6.88 -12.42
CA PRO A 182 -28.22 7.53 -12.93
C PRO A 182 -29.20 6.44 -13.36
N LEU A 183 -30.38 6.44 -12.72
CA LEU A 183 -31.54 5.66 -13.14
C LEU A 183 -31.82 5.97 -14.61
N GLN A 184 -31.36 5.09 -15.50
CA GLN A 184 -31.91 5.02 -16.85
C GLN A 184 -33.37 4.61 -16.69
N THR A 185 -34.27 5.59 -16.77
CA THR A 185 -35.70 5.37 -16.91
C THR A 185 -35.95 4.60 -18.20
N ALA A 186 -36.00 3.27 -18.10
CA ALA A 186 -36.53 2.41 -19.15
C ALA A 186 -38.02 2.73 -19.33
N ARG A 187 -38.33 3.68 -20.22
CA ARG A 187 -39.68 3.88 -20.75
C ARG A 187 -40.09 2.61 -21.51
N ARG A 188 -40.76 1.69 -20.82
CA ARG A 188 -41.58 0.65 -21.46
C ARG A 188 -42.70 1.33 -22.26
N ARG A 189 -42.54 1.48 -23.58
CA ARG A 189 -43.68 1.67 -24.48
C ARG A 189 -44.15 0.30 -24.94
N ARG A 190 -45.39 -0.04 -24.56
CA ARG A 190 -46.11 -1.26 -24.94
C ARG A 190 -46.39 -1.27 -26.46
N PRO A 191 -46.46 -2.44 -27.11
CA PRO A 191 -46.88 -2.55 -28.51
C PRO A 191 -48.39 -2.26 -28.65
N HIS A 192 -48.74 -1.43 -29.63
CA HIS A 192 -50.11 -1.20 -30.07
C HIS A 192 -50.66 -2.46 -30.76
N ALA A 193 -51.77 -3.01 -30.25
CA ALA A 193 -52.65 -3.90 -30.98
C ALA A 193 -54.05 -3.28 -30.98
N THR A 194 -54.49 -2.77 -32.13
CA THR A 194 -55.85 -2.30 -32.39
C THR A 194 -56.56 -3.35 -33.23
N GLY A 195 -57.49 -4.09 -32.61
CA GLY A 195 -58.53 -4.86 -33.31
C GLY A 195 -59.89 -4.21 -33.08
N PRO A 196 -60.81 -4.23 -34.07
CA PRO A 196 -62.03 -3.42 -34.05
C PRO A 196 -63.15 -4.05 -33.19
N ARG A 197 -63.99 -3.21 -32.58
CA ARG A 197 -65.29 -3.60 -32.00
C ARG A 197 -66.44 -3.21 -32.95
N PRO A 198 -67.54 -3.97 -32.99
CA PRO A 198 -68.66 -3.73 -33.90
C PRO A 198 -69.62 -2.66 -33.35
N GLN A 199 -70.34 -2.00 -34.25
CA GLN A 199 -71.51 -1.19 -33.93
C GLN A 199 -72.80 -2.04 -34.00
N PRO A 200 -73.86 -1.68 -33.25
CA PRO A 200 -75.23 -2.06 -33.58
C PRO A 200 -75.78 -1.26 -34.76
#